data_AF-A0A822DF92-F1
#
_entry.id   AF-A0A822DF92-F1
#
_cell.length_a   1.000
_cell.length_b   1.000
_cell.length_c   1.000
_cell.angle_alpha   90.00
_cell.angle_beta   90.00
_cell.angle_gamma   90.00
#
_symmetry.space_group_name_H-M   'P 1'
#
loop_
_entity.id
_entity.type
_entity.pdbx_description
1 polymer ?
#
loop_
_entity_poly.entity_id
_entity_poly.type
_entity_poly.pdbx_seq_one_letter_code
_entity_poly.pdbx_strand_id
1 'polypeptide(L)'
;MQYRKIALSQARNKIIHQQQLSKLRFDKNRSHPNFLPGDLVWMKLVMGRNKLDARYTGFVRIIKVLSPVSFIVEDTHSQQFQVHSQHLKRVYSRTHFVPS
;
A
#
# COMPACT_ATOMS: atom_id res chain seq x y z
N MET A 1 45.85 1.55 -5.63
CA MET A 1 45.07 1.04 -4.47
C MET A 1 44.16 2.11 -3.82
N GLN A 2 44.59 3.37 -3.65
CA GLN A 2 43.77 4.43 -3.02
C GLN A 2 42.50 4.82 -3.82
N TYR A 3 42.58 4.94 -5.14
CA TYR A 3 41.44 5.31 -5.99
C TYR A 3 40.24 4.35 -5.87
N ARG A 4 40.49 3.05 -5.72
CA ARG A 4 39.43 2.04 -5.51
C ARG A 4 38.70 2.28 -4.18
N LYS A 5 39.41 2.63 -3.11
CA LYS A 5 38.81 2.94 -1.80
C LYS A 5 37.96 4.21 -1.87
N ILE A 6 38.43 5.22 -2.60
CA ILE A 6 37.69 6.48 -2.81
C ILE A 6 36.41 6.23 -3.61
N ALA A 7 36.51 5.48 -4.72
CA ALA A 7 35.34 5.14 -5.56
C ALA A 7 34.28 4.34 -4.78
N LEU A 8 34.70 3.36 -3.97
CA LEU A 8 33.79 2.59 -3.12
C LEU A 8 33.11 3.45 -2.05
N SER A 9 33.85 4.38 -1.44
CA SER A 9 33.30 5.35 -0.47
C SER A 9 32.25 6.26 -1.13
N GLN A 10 32.55 6.80 -2.30
CA GLN A 10 31.60 7.63 -3.05
C GLN A 10 30.34 6.86 -3.46
N ALA A 11 30.49 5.61 -3.91
CA ALA A 11 29.36 4.75 -4.25
C ALA A 11 28.46 4.48 -3.03
N ARG A 12 29.07 4.15 -1.87
CA ARG A 12 28.35 3.92 -0.62
C ARG A 12 27.58 5.17 -0.18
N ASN A 13 28.20 6.35 -0.25
CA ASN A 13 27.55 7.61 0.12
C ASN A 13 26.36 7.93 -0.80
N LYS A 14 26.48 7.66 -2.10
CA LYS A 14 25.36 7.81 -3.04
C LYS A 14 24.20 6.88 -2.73
N ILE A 15 24.49 5.62 -2.38
CA ILE A 15 23.46 4.64 -1.99
C ILE A 15 22.72 5.11 -0.72
N ILE A 16 23.47 5.53 0.31
CA ILE A 16 22.89 6.01 1.57
C ILE A 16 22.01 7.25 1.31
N HIS A 17 22.51 8.21 0.52
CA HIS A 17 21.77 9.41 0.18
C HIS A 17 20.47 9.10 -0.59
N GLN A 18 20.51 8.17 -1.56
CA GLN A 18 19.30 7.72 -2.26
C GLN A 18 18.30 7.05 -1.32
N GLN A 19 18.77 6.21 -0.40
CA GLN A 19 17.90 5.56 0.60
C GLN A 19 17.23 6.60 1.51
N GLN A 20 17.98 7.61 1.96
CA GLN A 20 17.45 8.71 2.78
C GLN A 20 16.37 9.51 2.03
N LEU A 21 16.63 9.88 0.77
CA LEU A 21 15.64 10.58 -0.05
C LEU A 21 14.39 9.75 -0.31
N SER A 22 14.56 8.45 -0.56
CA SER A 22 13.42 7.53 -0.75
C SER A 22 12.56 7.45 0.51
N LYS A 23 13.19 7.34 1.68
CA LYS A 23 12.49 7.35 2.97
C LYS A 23 11.73 8.66 3.19
N LEU A 24 12.39 9.80 2.99
CA LEU A 24 11.77 11.13 3.14
C LEU A 24 10.53 11.30 2.25
N ARG A 25 10.62 10.86 0.99
CA ARG A 25 9.48 10.91 0.05
C ARG A 25 8.35 9.97 0.48
N PHE A 26 8.69 8.77 0.94
CA PHE A 26 7.73 7.81 1.45
C PHE A 26 6.99 8.36 2.68
N ASP A 27 7.74 8.87 3.66
CA ASP A 27 7.19 9.41 4.90
C ASP A 27 6.33 10.67 4.65
N LYS A 28 6.75 11.56 3.74
CA LYS A 28 6.00 12.78 3.39
C LYS A 28 4.60 12.48 2.84
N ASN A 29 4.46 11.42 2.05
CA ASN A 29 3.20 11.04 1.40
C ASN A 29 2.44 9.97 2.19
N ARG A 30 2.86 9.68 3.42
CA ARG A 30 2.27 8.63 4.25
C ARG A 30 0.96 9.10 4.88
N SER A 31 -0.08 9.17 4.06
CA SER A 31 -1.45 9.15 4.56
C SER A 31 -1.80 7.71 4.92
N HIS A 32 -2.00 7.45 6.21
CA HIS A 32 -2.61 6.19 6.63
C HIS A 32 -4.09 6.25 6.27
N PRO A 33 -4.61 5.31 5.46
CA PRO A 33 -6.03 5.28 5.18
C PRO A 33 -6.80 4.93 6.46
N ASN A 34 -7.68 5.82 6.88
CA ASN A 34 -8.54 5.63 8.05
C ASN A 34 -9.70 4.71 7.68
N PHE A 35 -9.48 3.41 7.67
CA PHE A 35 -10.57 2.46 7.45
C PHE A 35 -11.27 2.11 8.76
N LEU A 36 -12.58 1.90 8.69
CA LEU A 36 -13.42 1.49 9.82
C LEU A 36 -13.99 0.07 9.60
N PRO A 37 -14.29 -0.67 10.68
CA PRO A 37 -15.10 -1.89 10.58
C PRO A 37 -16.43 -1.61 9.86
N GLY A 38 -16.77 -2.46 8.90
CA GLY A 38 -17.94 -2.31 8.03
C GLY A 38 -17.65 -1.67 6.66
N ASP A 39 -16.50 -0.99 6.50
CA ASP A 39 -16.15 -0.36 5.23
C ASP A 39 -15.95 -1.40 4.12
N LEU A 40 -16.46 -1.08 2.92
CA LEU A 40 -16.18 -1.82 1.69
C LEU A 40 -14.89 -1.32 1.05
N VAL A 41 -14.00 -2.25 0.74
CA VAL A 41 -12.69 -1.97 0.15
C VAL A 41 -12.38 -2.95 -0.99
N TRP A 42 -11.63 -2.49 -1.96
CA TRP A 42 -11.02 -3.31 -3.00
C TRP A 42 -9.72 -3.92 -2.48
N MET A 43 -9.50 -5.21 -2.73
CA MET A 43 -8.25 -5.89 -2.37
C MET A 43 -7.34 -6.08 -3.60
N LYS A 44 -6.03 -5.85 -3.49
CA LYS A 44 -5.07 -5.97 -4.60
C LYS A 44 -4.63 -7.42 -4.80
N LEU A 45 -4.79 -8.01 -5.99
CA LEU A 45 -4.20 -9.34 -6.27
C LEU A 45 -2.66 -9.24 -6.36
N VAL A 46 -1.98 -10.28 -5.89
CA VAL A 46 -0.51 -10.35 -5.77
C VAL A 46 0.14 -11.19 -6.88
N MET A 47 -0.64 -11.94 -7.68
CA MET A 47 -0.09 -12.96 -8.58
C MET A 47 0.37 -12.42 -9.94
N GLY A 48 1.24 -13.17 -10.63
CA GLY A 48 1.90 -12.81 -11.89
C GLY A 48 0.94 -12.34 -12.98
N ARG A 49 0.72 -11.03 -13.02
CA ARG A 49 -0.21 -10.36 -13.94
C ARG A 49 0.44 -10.01 -15.26
N ASN A 50 -0.32 -10.18 -16.33
CA ASN A 50 -0.08 -9.50 -17.60
C ASN A 50 -0.45 -8.02 -17.49
N LYS A 51 0.05 -7.19 -18.43
CA LYS A 51 -0.09 -5.72 -18.38
C LYS A 51 -1.54 -5.23 -18.29
N LEU A 52 -2.51 -6.02 -18.77
CA LEU A 52 -3.92 -5.66 -18.88
C LEU A 52 -4.82 -6.34 -17.85
N ASP A 53 -4.26 -7.16 -16.95
CA ASP A 53 -5.07 -7.85 -15.94
C ASP A 53 -5.57 -6.88 -14.86
N ALA A 54 -6.82 -7.08 -14.42
CA ALA A 54 -7.45 -6.27 -13.39
C ALA A 54 -6.58 -6.22 -12.13
N ARG A 55 -6.28 -5.02 -11.61
CA ARG A 55 -5.34 -4.79 -10.47
C ARG A 55 -5.93 -5.08 -9.09
N TYR A 56 -7.25 -5.20 -8.98
CA TYR A 56 -7.93 -5.47 -7.72
C TYR A 56 -8.93 -6.62 -7.93
N THR A 57 -9.07 -7.46 -6.91
CA THR A 57 -10.14 -8.46 -6.74
C THR A 57 -11.35 -7.77 -6.11
N GLY A 58 -12.51 -8.41 -6.15
CA GLY A 58 -13.82 -7.94 -5.69
C GLY A 58 -13.86 -7.22 -4.33
N PHE A 59 -15.05 -6.73 -4.01
CA PHE A 59 -15.28 -5.98 -2.79
C PHE A 59 -15.20 -6.88 -1.56
N VAL A 60 -14.32 -6.53 -0.64
CA VAL A 60 -14.21 -7.16 0.68
C VAL A 60 -14.63 -6.16 1.76
N ARG A 61 -15.14 -6.67 2.87
CA ARG A 61 -15.55 -5.86 4.02
C ARG A 61 -14.48 -5.90 5.10
N ILE A 62 -14.19 -4.78 5.73
CA ILE A 62 -13.32 -4.76 6.90
C ILE A 62 -14.12 -5.25 8.12
N ILE A 63 -13.67 -6.33 8.73
CA ILE A 63 -14.26 -6.84 9.99
C ILE A 63 -13.61 -6.16 11.19
N LYS A 64 -12.29 -6.07 11.18
CA LYS A 64 -11.53 -5.65 12.36
C LYS A 64 -10.28 -4.86 11.97
N VAL A 65 -10.00 -3.83 12.76
CA VAL A 65 -8.75 -3.07 12.70
C VAL A 65 -7.79 -3.67 13.73
N LEU A 66 -6.65 -4.19 13.28
CA LEU A 66 -5.59 -4.69 14.18
C LEU A 66 -4.58 -3.59 14.51
N SER A 67 -4.27 -2.76 13.50
CA SER A 67 -3.41 -1.59 13.63
C SER A 67 -3.82 -0.55 12.58
N PRO A 68 -3.28 0.69 12.60
CA PRO A 68 -3.55 1.69 11.56
C PRO A 68 -3.18 1.24 10.13
N VAL A 69 -2.40 0.15 9.99
CA VAL A 69 -1.96 -0.39 8.70
C VAL A 69 -2.38 -1.83 8.46
N SER A 70 -2.94 -2.54 9.43
CA SER A 70 -3.26 -3.97 9.31
C SER A 70 -4.71 -4.22 9.69
N PHE A 71 -5.43 -4.92 8.81
CA PHE A 71 -6.87 -5.14 8.90
C PHE A 71 -7.20 -6.62 8.67
N ILE A 72 -8.29 -7.07 9.28
CA ILE A 72 -8.94 -8.33 8.92
C ILE A 72 -10.10 -7.97 7.99
N VAL A 73 -10.04 -8.50 6.77
CA VAL A 73 -11.09 -8.35 5.75
C VAL A 73 -11.78 -9.67 5.52
N GLU A 74 -13.04 -9.61 5.11
CA GLU A 74 -13.84 -10.75 4.74
C GLU A 74 -14.39 -10.59 3.32
N ASP A 75 -14.23 -11.66 2.54
CA ASP A 75 -14.75 -11.75 1.19
C ASP A 75 -16.21 -12.27 1.18
N THR A 76 -16.86 -12.23 0.01
CA THR A 76 -18.25 -12.69 -0.16
C THR A 76 -18.47 -14.15 0.19
N HIS A 77 -17.40 -14.96 0.24
CA HIS A 77 -17.43 -16.37 0.66
C HIS A 77 -17.17 -16.57 2.16
N SER A 78 -17.24 -15.50 2.98
CA SER A 78 -16.93 -15.52 4.42
C SER A 78 -15.51 -15.98 4.75
N GLN A 79 -14.58 -15.85 3.79
CA GLN A 79 -13.16 -16.12 4.03
C GLN A 79 -12.50 -14.86 4.57
N GLN A 80 -11.75 -15.04 5.66
CA GLN A 80 -11.07 -13.95 6.35
C GLN A 80 -9.59 -13.90 5.99
N PHE A 81 -9.10 -12.70 5.72
CA PHE A 81 -7.71 -12.46 5.38
C PHE A 81 -7.15 -11.31 6.21
N GLN A 82 -5.92 -11.49 6.68
CA GLN A 82 -5.15 -10.39 7.24
C GLN A 82 -4.42 -9.65 6.12
N VAL A 83 -4.69 -8.36 5.98
CA VAL A 83 -4.21 -7.56 4.84
C VAL A 83 -3.64 -6.22 5.32
N HIS A 84 -2.52 -5.81 4.72
CA HIS A 84 -1.94 -4.49 4.95
C HIS A 84 -2.65 -3.43 4.11
N SER A 85 -2.81 -2.23 4.66
CA SER A 85 -3.44 -1.04 4.05
C SER A 85 -3.04 -0.79 2.60
N GLN A 86 -1.77 -1.01 2.25
CA GLN A 86 -1.25 -0.87 0.88
C GLN A 86 -1.92 -1.77 -0.18
N HIS A 87 -2.53 -2.87 0.26
CA HIS A 87 -3.25 -3.81 -0.59
C HIS A 87 -4.75 -3.55 -0.58
N LEU A 88 -5.22 -2.54 0.17
CA LEU A 88 -6.61 -2.14 0.24
C LEU A 88 -6.80 -0.79 -0.44
N LYS A 89 -7.95 -0.60 -1.08
CA LYS A 89 -8.33 0.69 -1.66
C LYS A 89 -9.81 0.96 -1.36
N ARG A 90 -10.14 2.16 -0.91
CA ARG A 90 -11.55 2.53 -0.67
C ARG A 90 -12.38 2.36 -1.94
N VAL A 91 -13.58 1.85 -1.77
CA VAL A 91 -14.59 1.87 -2.83
C VAL A 91 -15.20 3.27 -2.87
N TYR A 92 -15.05 3.97 -3.99
CA TYR A 92 -15.77 5.21 -4.21
C TYR A 92 -17.08 4.87 -4.92
N SER A 93 -18.20 4.94 -4.18
CA SER A 93 -19.51 4.93 -4.83
C SER A 93 -19.71 6.27 -5.54
N ARG A 94 -20.15 6.25 -6.80
CA ARG A 94 -20.50 7.45 -7.58
C ARG A 94 -21.62 8.29 -6.95
N THR A 95 -22.30 7.79 -5.93
CA THR A 95 -23.47 8.42 -5.30
C THR A 95 -23.14 9.56 -4.31
N HIS A 96 -21.86 9.85 -4.03
CA HIS A 96 -21.45 10.97 -3.16
C HIS A 96 -20.93 12.19 -3.95
N PHE A 97 -21.57 12.53 -5.06
CA PHE A 97 -21.51 13.91 -5.58
C PHE A 97 -22.60 14.71 -4.86
N VAL A 98 -22.25 15.31 -3.72
CA VAL A 98 -23.06 16.41 -3.16
C VAL A 98 -22.48 17.67 -3.80
N PRO A 99 -23.18 18.31 -4.76
CA PRO A 99 -22.75 19.61 -5.25
C PRO A 99 -22.92 20.61 -4.11
N SER A 100 -21.82 21.32 -3.81
CA SER A 100 -21.80 22.51 -2.95
C SER A 100 -22.68 23.62 -3.50
#